data_AF-A0A0N0M070-F1
#
_entry.id   AF-A0A0N0M070-F1
#
_cell.length_a   1.000
_cell.length_b   1.000
_cell.length_c   1.000
_cell.angle_alpha   90.00
_cell.angle_beta   90.00
_cell.angle_gamma   90.00
#
_symmetry.space_group_name_H-M   'P 1'
#
loop_
_entity.id
_entity.type
_entity.pdbx_description
1 polymer ?
#
loop_
_entity_poly.entity_id
_entity_poly.type
_entity_poly.pdbx_seq_one_letter_code
_entity_poly.pdbx_strand_id
1 'polypeptide(L)'
;MRLPLILLFAFMSTFTTAEEEVVKEELPPMNPAYSAEHAMVLVNHGSRIFAISLPTYKLPHDVQVVYQIDNPDVAFLSLVRDADLITIKPKPFNIQHLMRGEEITITADVYEGHYKRGGSLVYSDRAIVMSKQLYARELTDLAESSQWQEYDMITLKNSERIYIHKITQAPSFNHLIFADLTNACMQKFRTSKRIPKESELTYKFVNCGTLKPLYFDSEDFQ
;
A
#
# COMPACT_ATOMS: atom_id res chain seq x y z
N MET A 1 -3.89 67.23 56.23
CA MET A 1 -4.43 66.99 54.86
C MET A 1 -4.08 65.56 54.48
N ARG A 2 -4.91 64.56 54.86
CA ARG A 2 -5.85 63.78 54.00
C ARG A 2 -5.14 63.13 52.80
N LEU A 3 -4.47 61.99 53.01
CA LEU A 3 -4.88 60.57 52.82
C LEU A 3 -4.78 60.10 51.35
N PRO A 4 -3.96 59.07 51.02
CA PRO A 4 -3.82 58.56 49.66
C PRO A 4 -4.88 57.49 49.36
N LEU A 5 -5.45 57.51 48.16
CA LEU A 5 -6.33 56.46 47.66
C LEU A 5 -5.63 55.74 46.50
N ILE A 6 -4.98 54.61 46.80
CA ILE A 6 -4.45 53.68 45.81
C ILE A 6 -5.54 52.63 45.58
N LEU A 7 -6.19 52.68 44.40
CA LEU A 7 -7.11 51.64 43.95
C LEU A 7 -6.32 50.58 43.18
N LEU A 8 -6.14 49.42 43.81
CA LEU A 8 -5.55 48.22 43.22
C LEU A 8 -6.68 47.40 42.56
N PHE A 9 -6.80 47.45 41.23
CA PHE A 9 -7.71 46.57 40.48
C PHE A 9 -7.01 45.22 40.23
N ALA A 10 -7.36 44.22 41.03
CA ALA A 10 -6.96 42.83 40.78
C ALA A 10 -7.89 42.21 39.73
N PHE A 11 -7.44 42.12 38.48
CA PHE A 11 -8.09 41.29 37.47
C PHE A 11 -7.72 39.81 37.72
N MET A 12 -8.65 39.06 38.30
CA MET A 12 -8.60 37.60 38.32
C MET A 12 -8.91 37.09 36.91
N SER A 13 -7.88 36.69 36.17
CA SER A 13 -8.03 35.94 34.92
C SER A 13 -8.40 34.49 35.26
N THR A 14 -9.68 34.16 35.14
CA THR A 14 -10.14 32.76 35.12
C THR A 14 -9.68 32.13 33.80
N PHE A 15 -8.69 31.26 33.86
CA PHE A 15 -8.38 30.37 32.74
C PHE A 15 -9.45 29.29 32.66
N THR A 16 -10.43 29.49 31.77
CA THR A 16 -11.36 28.43 31.39
C THR A 16 -10.61 27.48 30.46
N THR A 17 -10.17 26.33 30.97
CA THR A 17 -9.72 25.22 30.13
C THR A 17 -10.95 24.59 29.48
N ALA A 18 -11.21 24.94 28.21
CA ALA A 18 -12.12 24.19 27.37
C ALA A 18 -11.40 22.88 27.00
N GLU A 19 -11.80 21.79 27.64
CA GLU A 19 -11.40 20.44 27.29
C GLU A 19 -12.17 20.09 26.01
N GLU A 20 -11.47 20.18 24.87
CA GLU A 20 -12.01 19.84 23.56
C GLU A 20 -12.22 18.32 23.55
N GLU A 21 -13.46 17.87 23.80
CA GLU A 21 -13.86 16.48 23.61
C GLU A 21 -13.64 16.13 22.14
N VAL A 22 -12.52 15.45 21.86
CA VAL A 22 -12.26 14.81 20.57
C VAL A 22 -13.34 13.75 20.40
N VAL A 23 -14.41 14.08 19.67
CA VAL A 23 -15.36 13.13 19.14
C VAL A 23 -14.56 12.17 18.27
N LYS A 24 -14.21 10.99 18.82
CA LYS A 24 -13.69 9.88 18.03
C LYS A 24 -14.81 9.45 17.11
N GLU A 25 -14.78 9.89 15.86
CA GLU A 25 -15.65 9.38 14.82
C GLU A 25 -15.50 7.86 14.78
N GLU A 26 -16.54 7.14 15.18
CA GLU A 26 -16.53 5.69 15.20
C GLU A 26 -16.51 5.20 13.75
N LEU A 27 -15.46 4.45 13.36
CA LEU A 27 -15.38 3.91 12.00
C LEU A 27 -16.63 3.08 11.71
N PRO A 28 -17.19 3.15 10.49
CA PRO A 28 -18.34 2.33 10.13
C PRO A 28 -18.03 0.85 10.37
N PRO A 29 -19.04 0.01 10.65
CA PRO A 29 -18.83 -1.42 10.80
C PRO A 29 -18.20 -2.00 9.53
N MET A 30 -17.37 -3.02 9.69
CA MET A 30 -16.76 -3.69 8.53
C MET A 30 -17.83 -4.38 7.68
N ASN A 31 -17.78 -4.16 6.37
CA ASN A 31 -18.69 -4.81 5.44
C ASN A 31 -18.30 -6.30 5.29
N PRO A 32 -19.16 -7.25 5.68
CA PRO A 32 -18.84 -8.68 5.62
C PRO A 32 -18.54 -9.18 4.21
N ALA A 33 -19.02 -8.49 3.18
CA ALA A 33 -18.79 -8.87 1.80
C ALA A 33 -17.32 -8.85 1.40
N TYR A 34 -16.46 -8.11 2.11
CA TYR A 34 -15.01 -8.10 1.93
C TYR A 34 -14.29 -9.30 2.58
N SER A 35 -15.01 -10.24 3.22
CA SER A 35 -14.40 -11.45 3.80
C SER A 35 -14.15 -12.51 2.73
N ALA A 36 -12.89 -12.72 2.35
CA ALA A 36 -12.50 -13.65 1.29
C ALA A 36 -11.02 -14.03 1.35
N GLU A 37 -10.60 -14.94 0.47
CA GLU A 37 -9.18 -15.25 0.25
C GLU A 37 -8.53 -14.13 -0.58
N HIS A 38 -7.86 -13.19 0.08
CA HIS A 38 -7.17 -12.08 -0.58
C HIS A 38 -5.73 -12.44 -0.89
N ALA A 39 -5.51 -13.08 -2.04
CA ALA A 39 -4.16 -13.42 -2.48
C ALA A 39 -3.28 -12.18 -2.69
N MET A 40 -1.99 -12.31 -2.39
CA MET A 40 -1.03 -11.20 -2.46
C MET A 40 0.30 -11.67 -3.07
N VAL A 41 1.04 -10.71 -3.60
CA VAL A 41 2.43 -10.89 -4.04
C VAL A 41 3.35 -10.38 -2.95
N LEU A 42 4.43 -11.11 -2.66
CA LEU A 42 5.49 -10.64 -1.79
C LEU A 42 6.66 -10.13 -2.62
N VAL A 43 7.11 -8.92 -2.33
CA VAL A 43 8.29 -8.30 -2.93
C VAL A 43 9.20 -7.78 -1.84
N ASN A 44 10.49 -7.58 -2.13
CA ASN A 44 11.43 -7.06 -1.15
C ASN A 44 12.18 -5.81 -1.62
N HIS A 45 12.58 -4.98 -0.66
CA HIS A 45 13.64 -3.98 -0.84
C HIS A 45 14.54 -3.94 0.40
N GLY A 46 15.83 -4.24 0.22
CA GLY A 46 16.73 -4.52 1.33
C GLY A 46 16.23 -5.70 2.17
N SER A 47 16.07 -5.48 3.47
CA SER A 47 15.55 -6.48 4.43
C SER A 47 14.04 -6.41 4.67
N ARG A 48 13.33 -5.45 4.04
CA ARG A 48 11.88 -5.31 4.18
C ARG A 48 11.17 -6.11 3.12
N ILE A 49 10.05 -6.71 3.53
CA ILE A 49 9.13 -7.41 2.64
C ILE A 49 7.82 -6.64 2.62
N PHE A 50 7.25 -6.50 1.43
CA PHE A 50 5.97 -5.88 1.21
C PHE A 50 5.01 -6.89 0.59
N ALA A 51 3.79 -6.94 1.13
CA ALA A 51 2.69 -7.67 0.56
C ALA A 51 1.81 -6.71 -0.25
N ILE A 52 1.56 -7.06 -1.50
CA ILE A 52 0.78 -6.29 -2.46
C ILE A 52 -0.45 -7.11 -2.81
N SER A 53 -1.66 -6.57 -2.62
CA SER A 53 -2.87 -7.29 -3.01
C SER A 53 -2.88 -7.59 -4.51
N LEU A 54 -3.58 -8.67 -4.89
CA LEU A 54 -3.93 -8.98 -6.27
C LEU A 54 -5.38 -8.53 -6.53
N PRO A 55 -5.63 -7.24 -6.82
CA PRO A 55 -6.98 -6.75 -6.96
C PRO A 55 -7.63 -7.18 -8.28
N THR A 56 -8.96 -7.13 -8.32
CA THR A 56 -9.78 -7.24 -9.52
C THR A 56 -10.83 -6.13 -9.51
N TYR A 57 -11.60 -5.94 -10.58
CA TYR A 57 -12.65 -4.92 -10.62
C TYR A 57 -13.91 -5.24 -9.79
N LYS A 58 -13.93 -6.36 -9.07
CA LYS A 58 -15.12 -6.83 -8.36
C LYS A 58 -14.83 -7.07 -6.89
N LEU A 59 -15.79 -6.67 -6.07
CA LEU A 59 -15.93 -7.13 -4.70
C LEU A 59 -15.78 -8.66 -4.64
N PRO A 60 -14.98 -9.21 -3.72
CA PRO A 60 -14.31 -8.55 -2.59
C PRO A 60 -12.88 -8.04 -2.88
N HIS A 61 -12.42 -8.13 -4.11
CA HIS A 61 -11.02 -7.91 -4.48
C HIS A 61 -10.79 -6.54 -5.16
N ASP A 62 -11.74 -5.62 -5.07
CA ASP A 62 -11.70 -4.26 -5.61
C ASP A 62 -10.89 -3.29 -4.75
N VAL A 63 -9.78 -3.76 -4.17
CA VAL A 63 -8.92 -2.95 -3.29
C VAL A 63 -7.45 -3.19 -3.58
N GLN A 64 -6.73 -2.13 -3.91
CA GLN A 64 -5.29 -2.11 -4.04
C GLN A 64 -4.67 -1.74 -2.69
N VAL A 65 -3.93 -2.66 -2.09
CA VAL A 65 -3.28 -2.49 -0.78
C VAL A 65 -1.80 -2.84 -0.89
N VAL A 66 -0.96 -2.03 -0.25
CA VAL A 66 0.44 -2.35 0.02
C VAL A 66 0.67 -2.31 1.51
N TYR A 67 1.17 -3.42 2.06
CA TYR A 67 1.52 -3.56 3.47
C TYR A 67 2.97 -3.96 3.61
N GLN A 68 3.66 -3.41 4.61
CA GLN A 68 4.87 -4.03 5.11
C GLN A 68 4.47 -5.23 5.97
N ILE A 69 5.20 -6.33 5.83
CA ILE A 69 5.10 -7.47 6.74
C ILE A 69 6.32 -7.52 7.63
N ASP A 70 6.17 -8.02 8.85
CA ASP A 70 7.33 -8.31 9.68
C ASP A 70 8.07 -9.51 9.12
N ASN A 71 9.38 -9.33 8.92
CA ASN A 71 10.22 -10.36 8.37
C ASN A 71 10.46 -11.44 9.44
N PRO A 72 9.93 -12.66 9.27
CA PRO A 72 9.97 -13.68 10.31
C PRO A 72 11.38 -14.25 10.51
N ASP A 73 12.15 -14.38 9.42
CA ASP A 73 13.50 -14.95 9.45
C ASP A 73 14.28 -14.70 8.14
N VAL A 74 15.58 -15.01 8.15
CA VAL A 74 16.49 -14.81 7.00
C VAL A 74 16.14 -15.73 5.82
N ALA A 75 15.62 -16.93 6.07
CA ALA A 75 15.29 -17.87 5.01
C ALA A 75 14.07 -17.40 4.21
N PHE A 76 13.06 -16.86 4.88
CA PHE A 76 11.89 -16.27 4.24
C PHE A 76 12.23 -15.03 3.42
N LEU A 77 13.09 -14.15 3.94
CA LEU A 77 13.61 -13.02 3.16
C LEU A 77 14.37 -13.48 1.92
N SER A 78 15.19 -14.52 2.04
CA SER A 78 15.95 -15.07 0.91
C SER A 78 15.01 -15.65 -0.15
N LEU A 79 13.98 -16.39 0.26
CA LEU A 79 12.93 -16.88 -0.63
C LEU A 79 12.28 -15.75 -1.43
N VAL A 80 11.84 -14.67 -0.76
CA VAL A 80 11.18 -13.54 -1.42
C VAL A 80 12.14 -12.74 -2.31
N ARG A 81 13.42 -12.67 -1.96
CA ARG A 81 14.42 -11.93 -2.74
C ARG A 81 14.86 -12.68 -4.00
N ASP A 82 15.03 -13.99 -3.89
CA ASP A 82 15.75 -14.80 -4.87
C ASP A 82 14.81 -15.46 -5.90
N ALA A 83 13.51 -15.56 -5.60
CA ALA A 83 12.49 -16.03 -6.53
C ALA A 83 11.99 -14.91 -7.45
N ASP A 84 11.62 -15.26 -8.69
CA ASP A 84 11.04 -14.31 -9.66
C ASP A 84 9.69 -13.73 -9.19
N LEU A 85 8.90 -14.55 -8.50
CA LEU A 85 7.59 -14.17 -7.97
C LEU A 85 7.28 -15.04 -6.75
N ILE A 86 6.87 -14.42 -5.65
CA ILE A 86 6.25 -15.14 -4.53
C ILE A 86 4.81 -14.68 -4.41
N THR A 87 3.87 -15.63 -4.35
CA THR A 87 2.48 -15.34 -4.00
C THR A 87 2.08 -16.02 -2.71
N ILE A 88 1.24 -15.36 -1.93
CA ILE A 88 0.61 -15.94 -0.76
C ILE A 88 -0.89 -16.09 -0.98
N LYS A 89 -1.42 -17.22 -0.52
CA LYS A 89 -2.85 -17.52 -0.49
C LYS A 89 -3.29 -17.60 0.98
N PRO A 90 -3.81 -16.51 1.56
CA PRO A 90 -4.26 -16.52 2.93
C PRO A 90 -5.59 -17.26 3.10
N LYS A 91 -5.82 -17.77 4.31
CA LYS A 91 -7.16 -18.14 4.78
C LYS A 91 -8.09 -16.91 4.67
N PRO A 92 -9.41 -17.11 4.52
CA PRO A 92 -10.34 -16.00 4.43
C PRO A 92 -10.22 -15.02 5.59
N PHE A 93 -10.13 -13.73 5.28
CA PHE A 93 -10.21 -12.64 6.23
C PHE A 93 -10.84 -11.42 5.56
N ASN A 94 -11.22 -10.41 6.35
CA ASN A 94 -11.80 -9.20 5.80
C ASN A 94 -10.71 -8.15 5.52
N ILE A 95 -10.47 -7.84 4.25
CA ILE A 95 -9.39 -6.93 3.81
C ILE A 95 -9.54 -5.50 4.35
N GLN A 96 -10.73 -5.11 4.82
CA GLN A 96 -10.91 -3.80 5.44
C GLN A 96 -10.08 -3.60 6.71
N HIS A 97 -9.66 -4.66 7.40
CA HIS A 97 -8.65 -4.56 8.48
C HIS A 97 -7.37 -3.89 7.96
N LEU A 98 -6.90 -4.33 6.79
CA LEU A 98 -5.73 -3.74 6.16
C LEU A 98 -6.02 -2.33 5.65
N MET A 99 -7.21 -2.05 5.12
CA MET A 99 -7.58 -0.68 4.68
C MET A 99 -7.63 0.33 5.83
N ARG A 100 -7.93 -0.14 7.05
CA ARG A 100 -7.95 0.68 8.28
C ARG A 100 -6.57 0.86 8.92
N GLY A 101 -5.53 0.24 8.36
CA GLY A 101 -4.19 0.34 8.90
C GLY A 101 -3.95 -0.54 10.14
N GLU A 102 -4.81 -1.53 10.38
CA GLU A 102 -4.68 -2.42 11.54
C GLU A 102 -3.49 -3.38 11.36
N GLU A 103 -2.78 -3.63 12.45
CA GLU A 103 -1.81 -4.72 12.51
C GLU A 103 -2.56 -6.04 12.76
N ILE A 104 -2.43 -6.99 11.83
CA ILE A 104 -3.09 -8.29 11.92
C ILE A 104 -2.12 -9.42 11.57
N THR A 105 -2.36 -10.60 12.11
CA THR A 105 -1.67 -11.82 11.67
C THR A 105 -2.60 -12.63 10.79
N ILE A 106 -2.19 -12.88 9.54
CA ILE A 106 -2.89 -13.78 8.63
C ILE A 106 -2.17 -15.14 8.61
N THR A 107 -2.93 -16.20 8.31
CA THR A 107 -2.35 -17.53 8.04
C THR A 107 -2.45 -17.79 6.56
N ALA A 108 -1.33 -18.11 5.90
CA ALA A 108 -1.29 -18.25 4.44
C ALA A 108 -0.37 -19.36 3.96
N ASP A 109 -0.78 -19.97 2.86
CA ASP A 109 0.11 -20.79 2.03
C ASP A 109 1.01 -19.88 1.20
N VAL A 110 2.28 -20.24 1.06
CA VAL A 110 3.30 -19.48 0.32
C VAL A 110 3.72 -20.29 -0.90
N TYR A 111 3.62 -19.67 -2.07
CA TYR A 111 3.96 -20.27 -3.35
C TYR A 111 5.13 -19.54 -4.00
N GLU A 112 6.09 -20.30 -4.53
CA GLU A 112 7.05 -19.81 -5.52
C GLU A 112 6.40 -19.84 -6.91
N GLY A 113 6.26 -18.67 -7.52
CA GLY A 113 5.40 -18.43 -8.67
C GLY A 113 3.99 -18.01 -8.28
N HIS A 114 3.09 -18.00 -9.27
CA HIS A 114 1.71 -17.55 -9.09
C HIS A 114 0.80 -18.71 -8.65
N TYR A 115 0.11 -18.56 -7.51
CA TYR A 115 -0.70 -19.62 -6.89
C TYR A 115 -1.78 -20.24 -7.80
N LYS A 116 -2.33 -19.48 -8.76
CA LYS A 116 -3.29 -19.98 -9.77
C LYS A 116 -2.68 -20.43 -11.08
N ARG A 117 -1.41 -20.09 -11.36
CA ARG A 117 -0.74 -20.33 -12.65
C ARG A 117 0.46 -21.27 -12.49
N GLY A 118 0.30 -22.32 -11.68
CA GLY A 118 1.30 -23.40 -11.55
C GLY A 118 2.45 -23.11 -10.58
N GLY A 119 2.31 -22.15 -9.67
CA GLY A 119 3.28 -21.94 -8.60
C GLY A 119 3.44 -23.16 -7.68
N SER A 120 4.64 -23.35 -7.13
CA SER A 120 4.97 -24.46 -6.24
C SER A 120 4.78 -24.07 -4.78
N LEU A 121 4.04 -24.86 -4.00
CA LEU A 121 3.85 -24.63 -2.57
C LEU A 121 5.18 -24.83 -1.83
N VAL A 122 5.63 -23.79 -1.11
CA VAL A 122 6.87 -23.78 -0.32
C VAL A 122 6.58 -23.88 1.17
N TYR A 123 5.56 -23.16 1.65
CA TYR A 123 5.08 -23.24 3.03
C TYR A 123 3.57 -23.38 3.05
N SER A 124 3.05 -24.23 3.93
CA SER A 124 1.63 -24.32 4.25
C SER A 124 1.33 -23.61 5.56
N ASP A 125 0.17 -22.97 5.67
CA ASP A 125 -0.36 -22.42 6.93
C ASP A 125 0.62 -21.52 7.71
N ARG A 126 1.43 -20.74 7.01
CA ARG A 126 2.42 -19.85 7.64
C ARG A 126 1.75 -18.62 8.23
N ALA A 127 2.05 -18.29 9.49
CA ALA A 127 1.66 -17.03 10.10
C ALA A 127 2.49 -15.87 9.51
N ILE A 128 1.81 -14.81 9.06
CA ILE A 128 2.41 -13.61 8.49
C ILE A 128 1.82 -12.39 9.21
N VAL A 129 2.67 -11.60 9.86
CA VAL A 129 2.27 -10.38 10.55
C VAL A 129 2.28 -9.22 9.54
N MET A 130 1.09 -8.68 9.28
CA MET A 130 0.86 -7.49 8.46
C MET A 130 1.06 -6.27 9.36
N SER A 131 2.28 -5.72 9.41
CA SER A 131 2.67 -4.77 10.47
C SER A 131 2.40 -3.30 10.16
N LYS A 132 2.43 -2.90 8.88
CA LYS A 132 2.22 -1.48 8.55
C LYS A 132 1.58 -1.27 7.19
N GLN A 133 0.46 -0.53 7.17
CA GLN A 133 -0.11 -0.03 5.92
C GLN A 133 0.81 1.02 5.29
N LEU A 134 1.08 0.83 4.01
CA LEU A 134 1.82 1.78 3.18
C LEU A 134 0.91 2.45 2.14
N TYR A 135 -0.11 1.73 1.67
CA TYR A 135 -1.08 2.22 0.70
C TYR A 135 -2.37 1.41 0.79
N ALA A 136 -3.51 2.09 0.64
CA ALA A 136 -4.81 1.46 0.42
C ALA A 136 -5.66 2.36 -0.47
N ARG A 137 -6.27 1.77 -1.49
CA ARG A 137 -7.19 2.45 -2.40
C ARG A 137 -8.24 1.46 -2.88
N GLU A 138 -9.50 1.83 -2.76
CA GLU A 138 -10.60 1.13 -3.44
C GLU A 138 -10.55 1.42 -4.95
N LEU A 139 -10.92 0.42 -5.75
CA LEU A 139 -11.02 0.54 -7.21
C LEU A 139 -12.40 1.11 -7.62
N THR A 140 -12.83 2.14 -6.91
CA THR A 140 -14.01 2.94 -7.20
C THR A 140 -13.61 4.18 -8.00
N ASP A 141 -14.56 4.72 -8.79
CA ASP A 141 -14.38 5.95 -9.58
C ASP A 141 -13.12 5.96 -10.46
N LEU A 142 -12.92 4.85 -11.18
CA LEU A 142 -11.75 4.65 -12.03
C LEU A 142 -11.77 5.55 -13.26
N ALA A 143 -10.64 6.21 -13.51
CA ALA A 143 -10.40 6.94 -14.76
C ALA A 143 -10.47 6.00 -15.98
N GLU A 144 -10.82 6.55 -17.14
CA GLU A 144 -10.84 5.81 -18.39
C GLU A 144 -9.44 5.28 -18.76
N SER A 145 -9.39 4.08 -19.34
CA SER A 145 -8.16 3.51 -19.88
C SER A 145 -7.58 4.40 -20.97
N SER A 146 -6.32 4.81 -20.81
CA SER A 146 -5.65 5.68 -21.77
C SER A 146 -4.16 5.38 -21.88
N GLN A 147 -3.47 6.10 -22.77
CA GLN A 147 -2.00 6.05 -22.84
C GLN A 147 -1.32 6.88 -21.72
N TRP A 148 -2.09 7.72 -21.01
CA TRP A 148 -1.61 8.46 -19.86
C TRP A 148 -1.68 7.58 -18.63
N GLN A 149 -0.51 7.23 -18.10
CA GLN A 149 -0.37 6.43 -16.90
C GLN A 149 -0.11 7.36 -15.72
N GLU A 150 -0.75 7.09 -14.59
CA GLU A 150 -0.63 7.88 -13.37
C GLU A 150 -0.26 6.97 -12.20
N TYR A 151 0.63 7.45 -11.33
CA TYR A 151 1.19 6.70 -10.22
C TYR A 151 1.00 7.47 -8.92
N ASP A 152 0.50 6.78 -7.91
CA ASP A 152 0.63 7.26 -6.53
C ASP A 152 2.02 6.92 -6.01
N MET A 153 2.47 7.69 -5.02
CA MET A 153 3.81 7.60 -4.47
C MET A 153 3.75 7.29 -2.98
N ILE A 154 4.36 6.18 -2.58
CA ILE A 154 4.51 5.75 -1.20
C ILE A 154 5.89 6.19 -0.73
N THR A 155 5.96 6.96 0.37
CA THR A 155 7.23 7.34 0.99
C THR A 155 7.64 6.30 2.01
N LEU A 156 8.76 5.63 1.77
CA LEU A 156 9.30 4.62 2.68
C LEU A 156 10.19 5.26 3.75
N LYS A 157 11.26 5.94 3.32
CA LYS A 157 12.21 6.68 4.17
C LYS A 157 13.02 7.63 3.29
N ASN A 158 13.33 8.84 3.76
CA ASN A 158 14.20 9.79 3.05
C ASN A 158 13.81 9.99 1.57
N SER A 159 14.64 9.53 0.63
CA SER A 159 14.47 9.55 -0.84
C SER A 159 13.87 8.26 -1.40
N GLU A 160 13.71 7.21 -0.59
CA GLU A 160 13.14 5.93 -1.01
C GLU A 160 11.63 6.03 -1.22
N ARG A 161 11.17 5.66 -2.42
CA ARG A 161 9.78 5.65 -2.85
C ARG A 161 9.39 4.30 -3.44
N ILE A 162 8.12 3.95 -3.30
CA ILE A 162 7.46 2.99 -4.19
C ILE A 162 6.42 3.77 -5.01
N TYR A 163 6.51 3.67 -6.32
CA TYR A 163 5.48 4.16 -7.23
C TYR A 163 4.53 3.01 -7.54
N ILE A 164 3.24 3.24 -7.34
CA ILE A 164 2.18 2.28 -7.60
C ILE A 164 1.24 2.82 -8.68
N HIS A 165 1.02 2.03 -9.72
CA HIS A 165 0.13 2.42 -10.81
C HIS A 165 -1.30 2.54 -10.29
N LYS A 166 -1.93 3.68 -10.60
CA LYS A 166 -3.35 3.89 -10.34
C LYS A 166 -4.13 3.11 -11.39
N ILE A 167 -4.54 1.90 -11.02
CA ILE A 167 -5.37 1.04 -11.86
C ILE A 167 -6.56 1.87 -12.38
N THR A 168 -6.76 1.82 -13.70
CA THR A 168 -7.83 2.48 -14.45
C THR A 168 -8.89 1.45 -14.83
N GLN A 169 -9.95 1.87 -15.52
CA GLN A 169 -10.84 0.94 -16.21
C GLN A 169 -10.06 0.05 -17.19
N ALA A 170 -10.63 -1.11 -17.52
CA ALA A 170 -10.04 -2.04 -18.47
C ALA A 170 -9.93 -1.42 -19.88
N PRO A 171 -8.85 -1.70 -20.64
CA PRO A 171 -7.68 -2.49 -20.24
C PRO A 171 -6.73 -1.69 -19.31
N SER A 172 -6.16 -2.35 -18.30
CA SER A 172 -5.21 -1.73 -17.36
C SER A 172 -4.12 -2.73 -16.93
N PHE A 173 -3.40 -2.43 -15.86
CA PHE A 173 -2.37 -3.28 -15.27
C PHE A 173 -2.07 -2.85 -13.83
N ASN A 174 -1.57 -3.78 -13.01
CA ASN A 174 -1.00 -3.51 -11.71
C ASN A 174 0.53 -3.44 -11.85
N HIS A 175 1.14 -2.35 -11.43
CA HIS A 175 2.59 -2.18 -11.53
C HIS A 175 3.13 -1.41 -10.34
N LEU A 176 4.22 -1.93 -9.77
CA LEU A 176 4.95 -1.29 -8.69
C LEU A 176 6.43 -1.25 -9.02
N ILE A 177 7.05 -0.11 -8.77
CA ILE A 177 8.48 0.10 -8.94
C ILE A 177 9.04 0.89 -7.75
N PHE A 178 10.15 0.41 -7.21
CA PHE A 178 10.92 1.13 -6.22
C PHE A 178 11.85 2.14 -6.90
N ALA A 179 11.99 3.32 -6.30
CA ALA A 179 12.99 4.31 -6.68
C ALA A 179 13.63 4.95 -5.45
N ASP A 180 14.96 5.02 -5.42
CA ASP A 180 15.70 5.90 -4.52
C ASP A 180 16.02 7.20 -5.26
N LEU A 181 15.33 8.28 -4.88
CA LEU A 181 15.31 9.52 -5.64
C LEU A 181 16.61 10.31 -5.51
N THR A 182 17.25 10.56 -6.65
CA THR A 182 18.33 11.55 -6.80
C THR A 182 17.86 12.79 -7.55
N ASN A 183 16.74 12.70 -8.27
CA ASN A 183 16.13 13.79 -9.04
C ASN A 183 14.61 13.81 -8.85
N ALA A 184 13.96 14.85 -9.36
CA ALA A 184 12.49 14.87 -9.48
C ALA A 184 12.02 13.74 -10.41
N CYS A 185 10.95 13.05 -10.01
CA CYS A 185 10.39 11.93 -10.74
C CYS A 185 8.94 12.23 -11.13
N MET A 186 8.58 11.95 -12.39
CA MET A 186 7.23 12.20 -12.89
C MET A 186 6.27 11.10 -12.44
N GLN A 187 5.14 11.50 -11.85
CA GLN A 187 4.05 10.59 -11.48
C GLN A 187 3.05 10.35 -12.61
N LYS A 188 3.09 11.17 -13.67
CA LYS A 188 2.19 11.07 -14.81
C LYS A 188 2.96 11.20 -16.11
N PHE A 189 2.79 10.23 -17.00
CA PHE A 189 3.48 10.21 -18.28
C PHE A 189 2.70 9.45 -19.34
N ARG A 190 3.01 9.75 -20.60
CA ARG A 190 2.42 9.06 -21.75
C ARG A 190 3.25 7.85 -22.16
N THR A 191 2.57 6.77 -22.50
CA THR A 191 3.13 5.50 -22.97
C THR A 191 2.68 5.19 -24.40
N SER A 192 3.33 4.22 -25.03
CA SER A 192 3.05 3.82 -26.42
C SER A 192 1.69 3.15 -26.60
N LYS A 193 1.21 2.45 -25.58
CA LYS A 193 -0.06 1.69 -25.57
C LYS A 193 -0.79 1.90 -24.24
N ARG A 194 -2.08 1.51 -24.19
CA ARG A 194 -2.86 1.50 -22.94
C ARG A 194 -2.27 0.54 -21.91
N ILE A 195 -1.85 -0.65 -22.38
CA ILE A 195 -1.01 -1.58 -21.63
C ILE A 195 0.38 -1.58 -22.29
N PRO A 196 1.35 -0.81 -21.77
CA PRO A 196 2.73 -0.84 -22.23
C PRO A 196 3.46 -2.10 -21.73
N LYS A 197 4.63 -2.37 -22.29
CA LYS A 197 5.53 -3.39 -21.74
C LYS A 197 6.17 -2.87 -20.45
N GLU A 198 6.47 -3.76 -19.50
CA GLU A 198 7.18 -3.41 -18.26
C GLU A 198 8.48 -2.65 -18.53
N SER A 199 9.30 -3.10 -19.49
CA SER A 199 10.52 -2.38 -19.90
C SER A 199 10.31 -0.92 -20.31
N GLU A 200 9.17 -0.59 -20.94
CA GLU A 200 8.83 0.81 -21.25
C GLU A 200 8.52 1.58 -19.96
N LEU A 201 7.76 0.97 -19.04
CA LEU A 201 7.46 1.57 -17.74
C LEU A 201 8.74 1.85 -16.97
N THR A 202 9.64 0.87 -16.84
CA THR A 202 10.94 1.06 -16.17
C THR A 202 11.75 2.20 -16.80
N TYR A 203 11.76 2.30 -18.13
CA TYR A 203 12.45 3.38 -18.84
C TYR A 203 11.88 4.76 -18.50
N LYS A 204 10.57 4.90 -18.26
CA LYS A 204 9.96 6.18 -17.85
C LYS A 204 10.47 6.68 -16.50
N PHE A 205 10.95 5.78 -15.64
CA PHE A 205 11.51 6.11 -14.33
C PHE A 205 13.04 6.29 -14.35
N VAL A 206 13.74 6.02 -15.46
CA VAL A 206 15.22 5.90 -15.48
C VAL A 206 15.97 7.13 -14.95
N ASN A 207 15.37 8.31 -15.05
CA ASN A 207 15.98 9.56 -14.59
C ASN A 207 15.70 9.88 -13.12
N CYS A 208 14.85 9.10 -12.44
CA CYS A 208 14.44 9.36 -11.07
C CYS A 208 15.54 9.04 -10.04
N GLY A 209 16.40 8.05 -10.36
CA GLY A 209 17.50 7.62 -9.50
C GLY A 209 17.73 6.11 -9.63
N THR A 210 18.08 5.45 -8.52
CA THR A 210 18.26 3.99 -8.50
C THR A 210 16.89 3.30 -8.50
N LEU A 211 16.66 2.38 -9.43
CA LEU A 211 15.38 1.72 -9.60
C LEU A 211 15.45 0.23 -9.32
N LYS A 212 14.33 -0.33 -8.84
CA LYS A 212 14.07 -1.76 -8.82
C LYS A 212 12.61 -2.02 -9.19
N PRO A 213 12.30 -2.62 -10.35
CA PRO A 213 10.97 -3.16 -10.62
C PRO A 213 10.56 -4.12 -9.52
N LEU A 214 9.33 -3.98 -9.00
CA LEU A 214 8.84 -4.83 -7.92
C LEU A 214 7.79 -5.81 -8.41
N TYR A 215 6.85 -5.34 -9.22
CA TYR A 215 5.75 -6.18 -9.69
C TYR A 215 5.11 -5.60 -10.95
N PHE A 216 4.73 -6.47 -11.89
CA PHE A 216 3.93 -6.13 -13.06
C PHE A 216 2.95 -7.27 -13.38
N ASP A 217 1.67 -6.94 -13.53
CA ASP A 217 0.66 -7.86 -14.03
C ASP A 217 -0.42 -7.13 -14.82
N SER A 218 -0.70 -7.62 -16.02
CA SER A 218 -1.75 -7.12 -16.89
C SER A 218 -2.81 -8.17 -17.21
N GLU A 219 -2.59 -9.44 -16.86
CA GLU A 219 -3.51 -10.52 -17.26
C GLU A 219 -4.87 -10.39 -16.57
N ASP A 220 -4.88 -9.97 -15.30
CA ASP A 220 -6.10 -9.81 -14.51
C ASP A 220 -6.87 -8.50 -14.80
N PHE A 221 -6.39 -7.69 -15.77
CA PHE A 221 -6.91 -6.35 -16.07
C PHE A 221 -7.23 -6.12 -17.56
N GLN A 222 -7.51 -7.20 -18.31
CA GLN A 222 -7.89 -7.13 -19.73
C GLN A 222 -9.32 -6.64 -19.95
#